data_AF-X1TN45-F1
#
_entry.id   AF-X1TN45-F1
#
_cell.length_a   1.000
_cell.length_b   1.000
_cell.length_c   1.000
_cell.angle_alpha   90.00
_cell.angle_beta   90.00
_cell.angle_gamma   90.00
#
_symmetry.space_group_name_H-M   'P 1'
#
loop_
_entity.id
_entity.type
_entity.pdbx_description
1 polymer ?
#
loop_
_entity_poly.entity_id
_entity_poly.type
_entity_poly.pdbx_seq_one_letter_code
_entity_poly.pdbx_strand_id
1 'polypeptide(L)'
;MSEVIDQESYWRITAMNNPYAIARELTEQTRIQSMTESIPRGEEVAGYCNGSLTWETHYLKPDYFLALFYDDTKEKTPDPYTKRGLKDCQAWIFKYD
;
A
#
# COMPACT_ATOMS: atom_id res chain seq x y z
N MET A 1 10.70 9.42 7.32
CA MET A 1 9.60 10.29 7.80
C MET A 1 9.61 10.33 9.32
N SER A 2 8.99 11.33 9.97
CA SER A 2 8.92 11.36 11.45
C SER A 2 7.83 10.40 11.95
N GLU A 3 8.07 9.72 13.06
CA GLU A 3 7.15 8.72 13.65
C GLU A 3 5.72 9.27 13.88
N VAL A 4 5.59 10.57 14.11
CA VAL A 4 4.30 11.25 14.32
C VAL A 4 3.44 11.27 13.06
N ILE A 5 4.05 11.49 11.88
CA ILE A 5 3.34 11.50 10.60
C ILE A 5 2.84 10.10 10.25
N ASP A 6 3.65 9.08 10.54
CA ASP A 6 3.29 7.67 10.31
C ASP A 6 2.15 7.24 11.24
N GLN A 7 2.14 7.72 12.49
CA GLN A 7 1.10 7.39 13.46
C GLN A 7 -0.25 8.07 13.18
N GLU A 8 -0.26 9.34 12.76
CA GLU A 8 -1.49 10.04 12.36
C GLU A 8 -2.11 9.40 11.10
N SER A 9 -1.26 9.05 10.13
CA SER A 9 -1.65 8.33 8.92
C SER A 9 -2.28 6.98 9.26
N TYR A 10 -1.64 6.20 10.14
CA TYR A 10 -2.14 4.92 10.61
C TYR A 10 -3.53 5.04 11.25
N TRP A 11 -3.74 6.01 12.16
CA TRP A 11 -5.05 6.20 12.79
C TRP A 11 -6.13 6.60 11.79
N ARG A 12 -5.79 7.48 10.85
CA ARG A 12 -6.73 7.92 9.81
C ARG A 12 -7.11 6.77 8.88
N ILE A 13 -6.15 5.94 8.50
CA ILE A 13 -6.35 4.76 7.64
C ILE A 13 -7.19 3.69 8.34
N THR A 14 -6.85 3.34 9.58
CA THR A 14 -7.57 2.31 10.33
C THR A 14 -8.98 2.73 10.76
N ALA A 15 -9.26 4.04 10.84
CA ALA A 15 -10.61 4.56 11.07
C ALA A 15 -11.50 4.54 9.81
N MET A 16 -10.93 4.36 8.61
CA MET A 16 -11.70 4.24 7.38
C MET A 16 -12.25 2.81 7.22
N ASN A 17 -13.53 2.69 6.86
CA ASN A 17 -14.18 1.40 6.64
C ASN A 17 -14.34 1.03 5.15
N ASN A 18 -13.93 1.92 4.23
CA ASN A 18 -14.03 1.70 2.79
C ASN A 18 -12.66 1.33 2.21
N PRO A 19 -12.46 0.09 1.75
CA PRO A 19 -11.18 -0.36 1.21
C PRO A 19 -10.65 0.51 0.06
N TYR A 20 -11.52 1.04 -0.81
CA TYR A 20 -11.10 1.91 -1.90
C TYR A 20 -10.61 3.27 -1.40
N ALA A 21 -11.24 3.83 -0.36
CA ALA A 21 -10.81 5.09 0.24
C ALA A 21 -9.44 4.94 0.92
N ILE A 22 -9.22 3.81 1.62
CA ILE A 22 -7.92 3.46 2.19
C ILE A 22 -6.88 3.34 1.09
N ALA A 23 -7.18 2.57 0.03
CA ALA A 23 -6.25 2.33 -1.07
C ALA A 23 -5.81 3.64 -1.72
N ARG A 24 -6.74 4.58 -1.95
CA ARG A 24 -6.46 5.89 -2.52
C ARG A 24 -5.59 6.76 -1.62
N GLU A 25 -5.86 6.80 -0.32
CA GLU A 25 -5.06 7.60 0.64
C GLU A 25 -3.63 7.03 0.70
N LEU A 26 -3.50 5.71 0.81
CA LEU A 26 -2.20 5.03 0.84
C LEU A 26 -1.36 5.33 -0.41
N THR A 27 -1.94 5.16 -1.60
CA THR A 27 -1.19 5.44 -2.84
C THR A 27 -0.87 6.91 -3.01
N GLU A 28 -1.69 7.83 -2.49
CA GLU A 28 -1.40 9.27 -2.52
C GLU A 28 -0.20 9.61 -1.63
N GLN A 29 -0.10 9.01 -0.44
CA GLN A 29 1.06 9.18 0.42
C GLN A 29 2.34 8.65 -0.24
N THR A 30 2.27 7.44 -0.79
CA THR A 30 3.37 6.84 -1.58
C THR A 30 3.78 7.71 -2.77
N ARG A 31 2.81 8.32 -3.46
CA ARG A 31 3.06 9.25 -4.56
C ARG A 31 3.83 10.48 -4.08
N ILE A 32 3.38 11.13 -3.01
CA ILE A 32 4.06 12.29 -2.43
C ILE A 32 5.49 11.94 -2.03
N GLN A 33 5.70 10.79 -1.39
CA GLN A 33 7.04 10.30 -1.04
C GLN A 33 7.92 10.08 -2.27
N SER A 34 7.35 9.51 -3.34
CA SER A 34 8.07 9.28 -4.62
C SER A 34 8.55 10.55 -5.30
N MET A 35 7.98 11.72 -4.96
CA MET A 35 8.41 13.01 -5.48
C MET A 35 9.67 13.53 -4.78
N THR A 36 9.91 13.10 -3.54
CA THR A 36 11.04 13.54 -2.71
C THR A 36 12.15 12.50 -2.63
N GLU A 37 11.83 11.22 -2.85
CA GLU A 37 12.73 10.09 -2.69
C GLU A 37 12.69 9.17 -3.91
N SER A 38 13.84 8.62 -4.29
CA SER A 38 13.90 7.59 -5.34
C SER A 38 13.41 6.26 -4.76
N ILE A 39 12.21 5.84 -5.15
CA ILE A 39 11.64 4.56 -4.71
C ILE A 39 12.08 3.43 -5.66
N PRO A 40 12.74 2.37 -5.17
CA PRO A 40 13.08 1.22 -5.98
C PRO A 40 11.81 0.49 -6.44
N ARG A 41 11.76 0.17 -7.73
CA ARG A 41 10.72 -0.68 -8.30
C ARG A 41 10.89 -2.10 -7.78
N GLY A 42 9.80 -2.75 -7.38
CA GLY A 42 9.86 -4.14 -6.92
C GLY A 42 9.66 -4.30 -5.40
N GLU A 43 9.74 -3.21 -4.64
CA GLU A 43 9.63 -3.26 -3.18
C GLU A 43 8.33 -2.65 -2.70
N GLU A 44 7.92 -3.07 -1.50
CA GLU A 44 6.93 -2.38 -0.69
C GLU A 44 7.47 -0.99 -0.32
N VAL A 45 6.63 0.03 -0.46
CA VAL A 45 6.98 1.40 -0.05
C VAL A 45 6.45 1.69 1.34
N ALA A 46 5.21 1.29 1.61
CA ALA A 46 4.58 1.45 2.91
C ALA A 46 3.64 0.28 3.19
N GLY A 47 3.67 -0.20 4.42
CA GLY A 47 2.87 -1.30 4.92
C GLY A 47 2.17 -0.92 6.22
N TYR A 48 0.89 -1.25 6.33
CA TYR A 48 0.09 -1.07 7.53
C TYR A 48 -0.63 -2.36 7.86
N CYS A 49 -0.70 -2.69 9.15
CA CYS A 49 -1.35 -3.92 9.62
C CYS A 49 -2.38 -3.59 10.70
N ASN A 50 -3.56 -4.20 10.62
CA ASN A 50 -4.56 -4.19 11.68
C ASN A 50 -5.06 -5.62 11.92
N GLY A 51 -4.55 -6.25 12.99
CA GLY A 51 -4.77 -7.68 13.22
C GLY A 51 -4.10 -8.49 12.10
N SER A 52 -4.88 -9.31 11.40
CA SER A 52 -4.39 -10.09 10.25
C SER A 52 -4.52 -9.40 8.90
N LEU A 53 -5.21 -8.24 8.83
CA LEU A 53 -5.34 -7.50 7.59
C LEU A 53 -4.11 -6.61 7.39
N THR A 54 -3.49 -6.78 6.24
CA THR A 54 -2.32 -6.02 5.81
C THR A 54 -2.65 -5.23 4.56
N TRP A 55 -2.12 -4.01 4.51
CA TRP A 55 -2.23 -3.07 3.40
C TRP A 55 -0.85 -2.58 3.03
N GLU A 56 -0.46 -2.83 1.79
CA GLU A 56 0.84 -2.44 1.26
C GLU A 56 0.68 -1.58 0.02
N THR A 57 1.63 -0.68 -0.19
CA THR A 57 1.77 0.07 -1.43
C THR A 57 3.04 -0.27 -2.16
N HIS A 58 2.95 -0.28 -3.48
CA HIS A 58 4.11 -0.47 -4.34
C HIS A 58 4.17 0.59 -5.43
N TYR A 59 5.39 1.05 -5.71
CA TYR A 59 5.68 1.82 -6.90
C TYR A 59 5.89 0.89 -8.10
N LEU A 60 4.99 0.96 -9.09
CA LEU A 60 5.06 0.06 -10.25
C LEU A 60 5.90 0.62 -11.39
N LYS A 61 5.67 1.88 -11.75
CA LYS A 61 6.34 2.66 -12.82
C LYS A 61 5.96 4.14 -12.64
N PRO A 62 6.58 5.09 -13.37
CA PRO A 62 6.26 6.52 -13.21
C PRO A 62 4.76 6.77 -13.27
N ASP A 63 4.22 7.41 -12.23
CA ASP A 63 2.81 7.75 -12.02
C ASP A 63 1.83 6.59 -11.77
N TYR A 64 2.32 5.35 -11.64
CA TYR A 64 1.49 4.18 -11.35
C TYR A 64 1.86 3.55 -10.02
N PHE A 65 0.87 3.48 -9.14
CA PHE A 65 1.00 2.96 -7.78
C PHE A 65 -0.01 1.84 -7.56
N LEU A 66 0.43 0.79 -6.88
CA LEU A 66 -0.40 -0.33 -6.47
C LEU A 66 -0.71 -0.18 -4.99
N ALA A 67 -1.97 -0.42 -4.63
CA ALA A 67 -2.38 -0.76 -3.27
C ALA A 67 -2.77 -2.24 -3.25
N LEU A 68 -2.16 -3.02 -2.35
CA LEU A 68 -2.36 -4.45 -2.19
C LEU A 68 -2.86 -4.75 -0.78
N PHE A 69 -4.00 -5.42 -0.70
CA PHE A 69 -4.75 -5.66 0.52
C PHE A 69 -4.87 -7.17 0.68
N TYR A 70 -4.45 -7.71 1.82
CA TYR A 70 -4.50 -9.15 2.04
C TYR A 70 -4.67 -9.51 3.51
N ASP A 71 -5.08 -10.75 3.75
CA ASP A 71 -5.19 -11.33 5.07
C ASP A 71 -3.99 -12.27 5.27
N ASP A 72 -3.08 -11.91 6.17
CA ASP A 72 -1.80 -12.61 6.40
C ASP A 72 -2.01 -14.03 6.99
N THR A 73 -3.24 -14.35 7.43
CA THR A 73 -3.61 -15.74 7.79
C THR A 73 -3.87 -16.63 6.58
N LYS A 74 -4.17 -16.04 5.42
CA LYS A 74 -4.49 -16.76 4.17
C LYS A 74 -3.31 -16.75 3.22
N GLU A 75 -2.71 -15.57 3.02
CA GLU A 75 -1.61 -15.36 2.09
C GLU A 75 -0.49 -14.63 2.81
N LYS A 76 0.65 -15.31 2.99
CA LYS A 76 1.83 -14.71 3.62
C LYS A 76 2.70 -14.05 2.58
N THR A 77 2.92 -12.75 2.71
CA THR A 77 3.85 -11.98 1.86
C THR A 77 3.56 -12.18 0.36
N PRO A 78 2.34 -11.81 -0.10
CA PRO A 78 2.02 -11.85 -1.52
C PRO A 78 2.99 -10.96 -2.30
N ASP A 79 3.38 -11.41 -3.49
CA ASP A 79 4.32 -10.68 -4.33
C ASP A 79 3.64 -10.34 -5.67
N PRO A 80 3.33 -9.04 -5.90
CA PRO A 80 2.66 -8.61 -7.10
C PRO A 80 3.52 -8.69 -8.37
N TYR A 81 4.84 -8.80 -8.24
CA TYR A 81 5.78 -8.87 -9.36
C TYR A 81 6.01 -10.30 -9.85
N THR A 82 6.06 -11.26 -8.92
CA THR A 82 6.17 -12.70 -9.25
C THR A 82 4.81 -13.41 -9.33
N LYS A 83 3.72 -12.70 -8.99
CA LYS A 83 2.34 -13.19 -8.92
C LYS A 83 2.11 -14.26 -7.84
N ARG A 84 3.03 -14.37 -6.88
CA ARG A 84 2.93 -15.34 -5.77
C ARG A 84 1.90 -14.86 -4.76
N GLY A 85 1.00 -15.75 -4.32
CA GLY A 85 0.08 -15.47 -3.21
C GLY A 85 -1.01 -14.43 -3.49
N LEU A 86 -1.28 -14.09 -4.76
CA LEU A 86 -2.25 -13.03 -5.10
C LEU A 86 -3.72 -13.50 -5.11
N LYS A 87 -3.99 -14.78 -4.88
CA LYS A 87 -5.31 -15.37 -5.16
C LYS A 87 -6.41 -14.79 -4.27
N ASP A 88 -6.09 -14.57 -3.00
CA ASP A 88 -7.04 -14.05 -2.00
C ASP A 88 -6.76 -12.59 -1.64
N CYS A 89 -6.01 -11.88 -2.50
CA CYS A 89 -5.71 -10.47 -2.35
C CYS A 89 -6.74 -9.58 -3.05
N GLN A 90 -6.94 -8.38 -2.51
CA GLN A 90 -7.63 -7.28 -3.19
C GLN A 90 -6.60 -6.22 -3.59
N ALA A 91 -6.74 -5.66 -4.79
CA ALA A 91 -5.74 -4.73 -5.32
C ALA A 91 -6.37 -3.60 -6.14
N TRP A 92 -5.75 -2.43 -6.09
CA TRP A 92 -6.06 -1.29 -6.95
C TRP A 92 -4.79 -0.71 -7.56
N ILE A 93 -4.87 -0.33 -8.82
CA ILE A 93 -3.82 0.43 -9.49
C ILE A 93 -4.33 1.85 -9.69
N PHE A 94 -3.62 2.81 -9.12
CA PHE A 94 -3.88 4.24 -9.30
C PHE A 94 -2.87 4.81 -10.29
N LYS A 95 -3.39 5.51 -11.29
CA LYS A 95 -2.63 6.34 -12.21
C LYS A 95 -2.82 7.80 -11.80
N TYR A 96 -1.73 8.52 -11.67
CA TYR A 96 -1.72 9.96 -11.49
C TYR A 96 -1.26 10.64 -12.78
N ASP A 97 -1.60 11.91 -12.94
CA ASP A 97 -1.22 12.75 -14.08
C ASP A 97 -0.18 13.79 -13.65
#